data_AF-A0A9W6GG50-F1
#
_entry.id   AF-A0A9W6GG50-F1
#
_cell.length_a   1.000
_cell.length_b   1.000
_cell.length_c   1.000
_cell.angle_alpha   90.00
_cell.angle_beta   90.00
_cell.angle_gamma   90.00
#
_symmetry.space_group_name_H-M   'P 1'
#
loop_
_entity.id
_entity.type
_entity.pdbx_description
1 polymer ?
#
loop_
_entity_poly.entity_id
_entity_poly.type
_entity_poly.pdbx_seq_one_letter_code
_entity_poly.pdbx_strand_id
1 'polypeptide(L)'
;MKKIFFIVLSVFIFLAMTIYSKSQVVLKEPENRVEIAHKEVFGILQYGKVIFEHQKHVDSMAKIVNKPQELVCQECHLKDKYNDFVFSFQENMNIKNPEKLKNAYHSKCLICHQKISAQGKKTGPEILSCRDCHKKVNEKFEVKYPIFEFDFDLHDKHVKKHEKDCSLCHHIYDIEEKNKELALVYEKGTEQSCYYCHDFTKKRGIELSKIVKVAKEKNLNMENSCHKLCLNCHIQNKLQGLDAGPLECSKCHTGKYKTTEELKEVSRPERDQPDKVFLNVEEGKMKGVAFKHNFHEKNNKTCRVCHHETLKACRDCHSLQGKEEGGFVNILTAFHSLNSEISCQGCHKQMTSKKECSGCHYFIAPIKTEVGSREICNRCHTGKKEVEEVKPFMLSSDKVKEEVIIKHIEKEFEPAKIPHYKMVKKLTDISNKSSMATYFHKDIQTMCKGCHHKSKEDAEAQKNKPPLCAGCHSISFDSKALGRPRLQSAYHSMCIKCHENMGLEKPRKCYECHERKGSKGNVYN
;
A
#
# COMPACT_ATOMS: atom_id res chain seq x y z
N MET A 1 -6.86 1.54 -50.61
CA MET A 1 -6.08 2.21 -49.54
C MET A 1 -6.55 1.85 -48.11
N LYS A 2 -7.84 2.02 -47.74
CA LYS A 2 -8.33 1.71 -46.36
C LYS A 2 -8.13 0.25 -45.90
N LYS A 3 -8.29 -0.75 -46.79
CA LYS A 3 -8.07 -2.17 -46.45
C LYS A 3 -6.61 -2.53 -46.17
N ILE A 4 -5.67 -1.90 -46.89
CA ILE A 4 -4.22 -2.12 -46.70
C ILE A 4 -3.76 -1.49 -45.37
N PHE A 5 -4.30 -0.32 -45.01
CA PHE A 5 -4.02 0.33 -43.75
C PHE A 5 -4.46 -0.50 -42.53
N PHE A 6 -5.63 -1.15 -42.60
CA PHE A 6 -6.11 -2.04 -41.53
C PHE A 6 -5.26 -3.29 -41.35
N ILE A 7 -4.73 -3.86 -42.45
CA ILE A 7 -3.86 -5.04 -42.42
C ILE A 7 -2.47 -4.69 -41.87
N VAL A 8 -1.92 -3.54 -42.26
CA VAL A 8 -0.62 -3.08 -41.73
C VAL A 8 -0.73 -2.73 -40.24
N LEU A 9 -1.82 -2.10 -39.82
CA LEU A 9 -2.08 -1.77 -38.42
C LEU A 9 -2.28 -3.02 -37.55
N SER A 10 -3.02 -4.03 -38.05
CA SER A 10 -3.22 -5.28 -37.32
C SER A 10 -1.93 -6.10 -37.23
N VAL A 11 -1.09 -6.12 -38.26
CA VAL A 11 0.25 -6.73 -38.22
C VAL A 11 1.17 -6.00 -37.23
N PHE A 12 1.13 -4.66 -37.19
CA PHE A 12 1.89 -3.87 -36.20
C PHE A 12 1.43 -4.11 -34.76
N ILE A 13 0.11 -4.22 -34.54
CA ILE A 13 -0.45 -4.54 -33.21
C ILE A 13 -0.08 -5.98 -32.81
N PHE A 14 -0.09 -6.94 -33.75
CA PHE A 14 0.29 -8.32 -33.49
C PHE A 14 1.80 -8.48 -33.23
N LEU A 15 2.65 -7.73 -33.95
CA LEU A 15 4.08 -7.61 -33.68
C LEU A 15 4.35 -6.90 -32.33
N ALA A 16 3.61 -5.86 -31.99
CA ALA A 16 3.71 -5.21 -30.69
C ALA A 16 3.30 -6.14 -29.56
N MET A 17 2.22 -6.92 -29.71
CA MET A 17 1.81 -7.93 -28.71
C MET A 17 2.80 -9.08 -28.59
N THR A 18 3.42 -9.54 -29.68
CA THR A 18 4.43 -10.62 -29.62
C THR A 18 5.77 -10.13 -29.06
N ILE A 19 6.13 -8.85 -29.25
CA ILE A 19 7.30 -8.23 -28.61
C ILE A 19 7.04 -7.97 -27.12
N TYR A 20 5.82 -7.59 -26.74
CA TYR A 20 5.42 -7.40 -25.33
C TYR A 20 5.17 -8.72 -24.57
N SER A 21 4.97 -9.82 -25.29
CA SER A 21 4.81 -11.17 -24.73
C SER A 21 6.14 -11.93 -24.60
N LYS A 22 7.29 -11.25 -24.55
CA LYS A 22 8.49 -11.84 -23.93
C LYS A 22 8.25 -11.86 -22.42
N SER A 23 7.68 -12.97 -21.97
CA SER A 23 7.59 -13.39 -20.58
C SER A 23 8.86 -13.02 -19.82
N GLN A 24 8.77 -11.99 -18.98
CA GLN A 24 9.70 -11.80 -17.89
C GLN A 24 9.52 -13.02 -16.99
N VAL A 25 10.49 -13.93 -17.05
CA VAL A 25 10.54 -15.06 -16.12
C VAL A 25 10.88 -14.46 -14.76
N VAL A 26 9.84 -14.17 -13.99
CA VAL A 26 9.95 -13.85 -12.57
C VAL A 26 10.55 -15.08 -11.91
N LEU A 27 11.81 -15.01 -11.49
CA LEU A 27 12.44 -16.05 -10.69
C LEU A 27 11.72 -16.13 -9.34
N LYS A 28 11.41 -17.36 -8.92
CA LYS A 28 11.17 -17.71 -7.51
C LYS A 28 12.31 -17.11 -6.68
N GLU A 29 11.95 -16.61 -5.49
CA GLU A 29 12.77 -15.89 -4.50
C GLU A 29 14.25 -15.70 -4.87
N PRO A 30 14.78 -14.47 -4.91
CA PRO A 30 16.13 -14.17 -5.42
C PRO A 30 17.31 -14.83 -4.67
N GLU A 31 17.09 -15.71 -3.68
CA GLU A 31 18.10 -16.59 -3.06
C GLU A 31 19.41 -15.88 -2.67
N ASN A 32 19.33 -14.70 -2.04
CA ASN A 32 20.50 -13.90 -1.65
C ASN A 32 21.41 -13.51 -2.84
N ARG A 33 20.86 -13.40 -4.05
CA ARG A 33 21.57 -12.91 -5.24
C ARG A 33 21.47 -11.40 -5.35
N VAL A 34 22.49 -10.79 -5.94
CA VAL A 34 22.59 -9.35 -6.22
C VAL A 34 22.84 -9.14 -7.71
N GLU A 35 22.17 -8.15 -8.29
CA GLU A 35 22.39 -7.75 -9.68
C GLU A 35 23.52 -6.71 -9.77
N ILE A 36 24.56 -7.01 -10.54
CA ILE A 36 25.62 -6.06 -10.88
C ILE A 36 25.48 -5.70 -12.35
N ALA A 37 24.88 -4.53 -12.59
CA ALA A 37 24.58 -4.03 -13.94
C ALA A 37 24.97 -2.57 -14.14
N HIS A 38 24.77 -1.70 -13.15
CA HIS A 38 25.08 -0.26 -13.21
C HIS A 38 24.64 0.42 -14.52
N LYS A 39 23.38 0.20 -14.91
CA LYS A 39 22.82 0.72 -16.18
C LYS A 39 22.87 2.25 -16.25
N GLU A 40 22.85 2.91 -15.10
CA GLU A 40 23.04 4.35 -14.94
C GLU A 40 24.43 4.83 -15.37
N VAL A 41 25.44 3.95 -15.36
CA VAL A 41 26.82 4.25 -15.81
C VAL A 41 27.07 3.67 -17.20
N PHE A 42 26.70 2.40 -17.43
CA PHE A 42 27.03 1.69 -18.66
C PHE A 42 26.04 1.90 -19.81
N GLY A 43 24.82 2.37 -19.54
CA GLY A 43 23.76 2.43 -20.53
C GLY A 43 23.36 1.03 -21.03
N ILE A 44 23.50 0.79 -22.34
CA ILE A 44 23.21 -0.50 -22.96
C ILE A 44 24.38 -1.46 -22.71
N LEU A 45 24.12 -2.56 -22.02
CA LEU A 45 25.14 -3.56 -21.69
C LEU A 45 25.57 -4.35 -22.94
N GLN A 46 26.89 -4.48 -23.13
CA GLN A 46 27.49 -5.26 -24.22
C GLN A 46 27.42 -6.79 -23.98
N TYR A 47 27.33 -7.19 -22.72
CA TYR A 47 27.21 -8.58 -22.29
C TYR A 47 26.06 -8.73 -21.29
N GLY A 48 25.67 -9.98 -21.02
CA GLY A 48 24.72 -10.28 -19.96
C GLY A 48 25.18 -9.70 -18.63
N LYS A 49 24.24 -9.14 -17.87
CA LYS A 49 24.50 -8.63 -16.53
C LYS A 49 25.02 -9.73 -15.59
N VAL A 50 25.80 -9.35 -14.60
CA VAL A 50 26.33 -10.29 -13.62
C VAL A 50 25.30 -10.49 -12.52
N ILE A 51 24.97 -11.75 -12.25
CA ILE A 51 24.15 -12.14 -11.10
C ILE A 51 25.11 -12.72 -10.07
N PHE A 52 25.33 -11.97 -9.00
CA PHE A 52 26.27 -12.30 -7.94
C PHE A 52 25.57 -13.09 -6.83
N GLU A 53 26.03 -14.32 -6.57
CA GLU A 53 25.49 -15.18 -5.50
C GLU A 53 26.09 -14.76 -4.14
N HIS A 54 25.53 -13.73 -3.49
CA HIS A 54 26.14 -13.09 -2.32
C HIS A 54 26.36 -14.06 -1.16
N GLN A 55 25.34 -14.82 -0.76
CA GLN A 55 25.47 -15.77 0.35
C GLN A 55 26.51 -16.85 0.08
N LYS A 56 26.60 -17.34 -1.16
CA LYS A 56 27.60 -18.34 -1.55
C LYS A 56 29.03 -17.80 -1.41
N HIS A 57 29.25 -16.51 -1.70
CA HIS A 57 30.56 -15.89 -1.48
C HIS A 57 30.87 -15.79 0.00
N VAL A 58 29.92 -15.36 0.83
CA VAL A 58 30.08 -15.31 2.29
C VAL A 58 30.40 -16.70 2.86
N ASP A 59 29.62 -17.72 2.51
CA ASP A 59 29.80 -19.10 2.97
C ASP A 59 31.14 -19.70 2.53
N SER A 60 31.54 -19.42 1.28
CA SER A 60 32.80 -19.93 0.72
C SER A 60 34.00 -19.24 1.38
N MET A 61 33.93 -17.93 1.59
CA MET A 61 34.99 -17.18 2.25
C MET A 61 35.15 -17.61 3.70
N ALA A 62 34.06 -17.75 4.45
CA ALA A 62 34.09 -18.26 5.82
C ALA A 62 34.84 -19.60 5.93
N LYS A 63 34.62 -20.51 4.98
CA LYS A 63 35.34 -21.80 4.87
C LYS A 63 36.81 -21.62 4.47
N ILE A 64 37.10 -20.75 3.50
CA ILE A 64 38.46 -20.55 2.97
C ILE A 64 39.39 -19.93 4.03
N VAL A 65 38.89 -18.96 4.79
CA VAL A 65 39.66 -18.25 5.84
C VAL A 65 39.49 -18.85 7.23
N ASN A 66 38.63 -19.87 7.38
CA ASN A 66 38.30 -20.51 8.64
C ASN A 66 37.86 -19.51 9.74
N LYS A 67 36.91 -18.65 9.39
CA LYS A 67 36.33 -17.63 10.29
C LYS A 67 34.81 -17.61 10.19
N PRO A 68 34.10 -17.15 11.25
CA PRO A 68 32.66 -16.85 11.18
C PRO A 68 32.32 -15.91 10.04
N GLN A 69 31.08 -15.99 9.54
CA GLN A 69 30.61 -15.19 8.41
C GLN A 69 30.71 -13.68 8.67
N GLU A 70 30.52 -13.27 9.92
CA GLU A 70 30.58 -11.87 10.35
C GLU A 70 31.98 -11.26 10.24
N LEU A 71 33.03 -12.10 10.25
CA LEU A 71 34.42 -11.67 10.12
C LEU A 71 34.91 -11.63 8.68
N VAL A 72 34.16 -12.19 7.72
CA VAL A 72 34.59 -12.21 6.30
C VAL A 72 34.06 -11.04 5.48
N CYS A 73 33.18 -10.21 6.05
CA CYS A 73 32.64 -9.03 5.36
C CYS A 73 33.77 -8.10 4.88
N GLN A 74 34.84 -7.96 5.66
CA GLN A 74 35.99 -7.10 5.35
C GLN A 74 36.81 -7.53 4.12
N GLU A 75 36.62 -8.77 3.64
CA GLU A 75 37.28 -9.25 2.44
C GLU A 75 36.74 -8.57 1.17
N CYS A 76 35.55 -7.98 1.24
CA CYS A 76 34.87 -7.32 0.11
C CYS A 76 34.35 -5.91 0.44
N HIS A 77 33.96 -5.67 1.68
CA HIS A 77 33.41 -4.40 2.14
C HIS A 77 34.40 -3.66 3.03
N LEU A 78 34.53 -2.38 2.76
CA LEU A 78 35.45 -1.53 3.50
C LEU A 78 34.74 -0.89 4.68
N LYS A 79 35.53 -0.47 5.65
CA LYS A 79 35.03 0.24 6.81
C LYS A 79 35.23 1.74 6.64
N ASP A 80 34.27 2.51 7.12
CA ASP A 80 34.39 3.96 7.18
C ASP A 80 35.17 4.41 8.43
N LYS A 81 35.27 5.73 8.63
CA LYS A 81 35.98 6.32 9.78
C LYS A 81 35.38 5.96 11.16
N TYR A 82 34.15 5.47 11.20
CA TYR A 82 33.49 5.00 12.42
C TYR A 82 33.64 3.49 12.62
N ASN A 83 34.48 2.83 11.82
CA ASN A 83 34.70 1.38 11.83
C ASN A 83 33.44 0.58 11.41
N ASP A 84 32.48 1.23 10.75
CA ASP A 84 31.28 0.60 10.18
C ASP A 84 31.53 0.15 8.75
N PHE A 85 31.00 -1.01 8.38
CA PHE A 85 31.02 -1.48 7.01
C PHE A 85 30.18 -0.60 6.08
N VAL A 86 30.77 -0.30 4.93
CA VAL A 86 30.09 0.28 3.78
C VAL A 86 29.75 -0.86 2.82
N PHE A 87 28.46 -1.14 2.66
CA PHE A 87 27.97 -2.27 1.87
C PHE A 87 27.99 -2.06 0.34
N SER A 88 28.86 -1.16 -0.13
CA SER A 88 29.24 -1.09 -1.54
C SER A 88 30.48 -1.93 -1.80
N PHE A 89 30.55 -2.53 -2.99
CA PHE A 89 31.73 -3.32 -3.38
C PHE A 89 32.94 -2.44 -3.77
N GLN A 90 32.68 -1.22 -4.24
CA GLN A 90 33.70 -0.24 -4.63
C GLN A 90 33.70 0.95 -3.66
N GLU A 91 34.89 1.48 -3.35
CA GLU A 91 35.12 2.62 -2.43
C GLU A 91 34.37 3.87 -2.85
N ASN A 92 34.40 4.15 -4.16
CA ASN A 92 33.80 5.35 -4.74
C ASN A 92 32.60 4.95 -5.59
N MET A 93 31.41 5.01 -5.00
CA MET A 93 30.14 4.80 -5.73
C MET A 93 29.87 5.84 -6.83
N ASN A 94 30.71 6.89 -6.92
CA ASN A 94 30.60 7.97 -7.92
C ASN A 94 31.51 7.78 -9.14
N ILE A 95 32.02 6.58 -9.42
CA ILE A 95 32.73 6.33 -10.68
C ILE A 95 31.72 6.39 -11.84
N LYS A 96 31.56 7.59 -12.39
CA LYS A 96 30.72 7.86 -13.57
C LYS A 96 31.38 7.43 -14.87
N ASN A 97 32.68 7.15 -14.86
CA ASN A 97 33.41 6.70 -16.03
C ASN A 97 33.21 5.18 -16.20
N PRO A 98 32.57 4.72 -17.29
CA PRO A 98 32.27 3.30 -17.48
C PRO A 98 33.51 2.40 -17.49
N GLU A 99 34.60 2.84 -18.12
CA GLU A 99 35.81 2.04 -18.21
C GLU A 99 36.49 1.85 -16.86
N LYS A 100 36.57 2.93 -16.06
CA LYS A 100 37.10 2.84 -14.69
C LYS A 100 36.26 1.92 -13.81
N LEU A 101 34.94 1.99 -13.90
CA LEU A 101 34.05 1.14 -13.11
C LEU A 101 34.18 -0.34 -13.51
N LYS A 102 34.17 -0.62 -14.82
CA LYS A 102 34.40 -1.96 -15.38
C LYS A 102 35.72 -2.56 -14.88
N ASN A 103 36.81 -1.79 -14.99
CA ASN A 103 38.14 -2.24 -14.60
C ASN A 103 38.22 -2.48 -13.08
N ALA A 104 37.58 -1.65 -12.26
CA ALA A 104 37.52 -1.84 -10.81
C ALA A 104 36.81 -3.15 -10.41
N TYR A 105 35.70 -3.49 -11.06
CA TYR A 105 35.01 -4.77 -10.84
C TYR A 105 35.87 -5.96 -11.29
N HIS A 106 36.37 -5.93 -12.52
CA HIS A 106 37.20 -7.02 -13.03
C HIS A 106 38.45 -7.24 -12.18
N SER A 107 39.15 -6.16 -11.80
CA SER A 107 40.35 -6.24 -10.97
C SER A 107 40.06 -6.91 -9.62
N LYS A 108 39.09 -6.40 -8.84
CA LYS A 108 38.79 -6.97 -7.51
C LYS A 108 38.30 -8.42 -7.58
N CYS A 109 37.39 -8.73 -8.50
CA CYS A 109 36.84 -10.08 -8.62
C CYS A 109 37.88 -11.10 -9.08
N LEU A 110 38.60 -10.80 -10.18
CA LEU A 110 39.50 -11.76 -10.81
C LEU A 110 40.76 -11.99 -9.97
N ILE A 111 41.30 -10.95 -9.31
CA ILE A 111 42.46 -11.11 -8.41
C ILE A 111 42.14 -12.08 -7.27
N CYS A 112 40.95 -11.93 -6.65
CA CYS A 112 40.53 -12.84 -5.60
C CYS A 112 40.38 -14.27 -6.11
N HIS A 113 39.69 -14.45 -7.25
CA HIS A 113 39.48 -15.77 -7.83
C HIS A 113 40.80 -16.48 -8.18
N GLN A 114 41.74 -15.75 -8.78
CA GLN A 114 43.08 -16.27 -9.12
C GLN A 114 43.87 -16.66 -7.88
N LYS A 115 43.84 -15.83 -6.82
CA LYS A 115 44.54 -16.12 -5.55
C LYS A 115 44.01 -17.40 -4.89
N ILE A 116 42.71 -17.65 -4.95
CA ILE A 116 42.09 -18.88 -4.41
C ILE A 116 42.42 -20.08 -5.29
N SER A 117 42.39 -19.92 -6.62
CA SER A 117 42.75 -20.97 -7.57
C SER A 117 44.20 -21.44 -7.40
N ALA A 118 45.13 -20.50 -7.23
CA ALA A 118 46.54 -20.79 -6.98
C ALA A 118 46.78 -21.60 -5.69
N GLN A 119 45.82 -21.63 -4.77
CA GLN A 119 45.86 -22.47 -3.56
C GLN A 119 45.24 -23.86 -3.79
N GLY A 120 44.85 -24.22 -5.02
CA GLY A 120 44.15 -25.46 -5.34
C GLY A 120 42.74 -25.54 -4.78
N LYS A 121 42.15 -24.41 -4.36
CA LYS A 121 40.80 -24.36 -3.77
C LYS A 121 39.76 -24.05 -4.85
N LYS A 122 38.53 -24.55 -4.65
CA LYS A 122 37.39 -24.23 -5.53
C LYS A 122 37.14 -22.72 -5.51
N THR A 123 37.16 -22.11 -6.70
CA THR A 123 37.04 -20.66 -6.89
C THR A 123 35.97 -20.30 -7.92
N GLY A 124 35.73 -19.01 -8.11
CA GLY A 124 34.89 -18.47 -9.19
C GLY A 124 35.63 -18.40 -10.54
N PRO A 125 34.99 -17.82 -11.57
CA PRO A 125 35.55 -17.73 -12.92
C PRO A 125 36.87 -16.94 -12.99
N GLU A 126 37.80 -17.40 -13.82
CA GLU A 126 39.11 -16.79 -14.02
C GLU A 126 39.18 -15.88 -15.26
N ILE A 127 40.37 -15.33 -15.54
CA ILE A 127 40.65 -14.53 -16.73
C ILE A 127 40.33 -15.39 -17.98
N LEU A 128 39.65 -14.79 -18.97
CA LEU A 128 39.12 -15.41 -20.21
C LEU A 128 37.78 -16.18 -20.08
N SER A 129 37.25 -16.40 -18.88
CA SER A 129 35.93 -17.00 -18.65
C SER A 129 34.77 -15.98 -18.66
N CYS A 130 34.73 -15.08 -19.64
CA CYS A 130 33.81 -13.93 -19.66
C CYS A 130 32.33 -14.35 -19.49
N ARG A 131 31.94 -15.46 -20.13
CA ARG A 131 30.54 -15.94 -20.14
C ARG A 131 30.12 -16.65 -18.85
N ASP A 132 31.04 -16.97 -17.96
CA ASP A 132 30.70 -17.59 -16.68
C ASP A 132 30.19 -16.56 -15.67
N CYS A 133 30.68 -15.31 -15.76
CA CYS A 133 30.09 -14.16 -15.05
C CYS A 133 28.97 -13.51 -15.88
N HIS A 134 29.23 -13.23 -17.16
CA HIS A 134 28.33 -12.51 -18.05
C HIS A 134 27.45 -13.46 -18.89
N LYS A 135 26.62 -14.25 -18.22
CA LYS A 135 25.76 -15.23 -18.91
C LYS A 135 24.65 -14.52 -19.67
N LYS A 136 24.45 -14.85 -20.95
CA LYS A 136 23.37 -14.28 -21.79
C LYS A 136 21.96 -14.50 -21.18
N VAL A 137 21.76 -15.62 -20.50
CA VAL A 137 20.48 -15.90 -19.81
C VAL A 137 20.15 -14.84 -18.75
N ASN A 138 21.16 -14.20 -18.17
CA ASN A 138 20.99 -13.17 -17.14
C ASN A 138 20.32 -11.91 -17.66
N GLU A 139 20.35 -11.63 -18.97
CA GLU A 139 19.65 -10.48 -19.56
C GLU A 139 18.15 -10.51 -19.31
N LYS A 140 17.57 -11.71 -19.16
CA LYS A 140 16.13 -11.92 -18.97
C LYS A 140 15.70 -11.99 -17.51
N PHE A 141 16.64 -12.19 -16.58
CA PHE A 141 16.34 -12.27 -15.16
C PHE A 141 16.27 -10.87 -14.56
N GLU A 142 15.47 -10.66 -13.52
CA GLU A 142 15.46 -9.43 -12.73
C GLU A 142 15.50 -9.82 -11.26
N VAL A 143 16.48 -9.29 -10.52
CA VAL A 143 16.60 -9.58 -9.09
C VAL A 143 15.77 -8.54 -8.34
N LYS A 144 14.60 -8.96 -7.85
CA LYS A 144 13.72 -8.12 -7.04
C LYS A 144 13.42 -8.80 -5.72
N TYR A 145 13.72 -8.08 -4.64
CA TYR A 145 13.33 -8.47 -3.29
C TYR A 145 12.01 -7.82 -2.90
N PRO A 146 11.15 -8.50 -2.11
CA PRO A 146 10.08 -7.83 -1.40
C PRO A 146 10.62 -6.68 -0.58
N ILE A 147 9.91 -5.56 -0.54
CA ILE A 147 10.27 -4.43 0.33
C ILE A 147 10.23 -4.91 1.77
N PHE A 148 11.27 -4.59 2.55
CA PHE A 148 11.29 -4.86 4.00
C PHE A 148 10.28 -3.96 4.71
N GLU A 149 9.32 -4.54 5.43
CA GLU A 149 8.40 -3.78 6.29
C GLU A 149 8.89 -3.84 7.74
N PHE A 150 9.42 -2.71 8.23
CA PHE A 150 9.69 -2.54 9.66
C PHE A 150 8.40 -2.16 10.38
N ASP A 151 7.59 -3.17 10.70
CA ASP A 151 6.31 -3.02 11.38
C ASP A 151 6.46 -2.72 12.88
N PHE A 152 5.33 -2.44 13.54
CA PHE A 152 5.33 -2.11 14.96
C PHE A 152 5.78 -3.26 15.86
N ASP A 153 5.63 -4.52 15.45
CA ASP A 153 6.08 -5.68 16.24
C ASP A 153 7.60 -5.81 16.20
N LEU A 154 8.18 -5.66 15.02
CA LEU A 154 9.63 -5.61 14.86
C LEU A 154 10.21 -4.39 15.57
N HIS A 155 9.56 -3.23 15.47
CA HIS A 155 9.99 -2.03 16.19
C HIS A 155 9.98 -2.25 17.71
N ASP A 156 8.88 -2.77 18.27
CA ASP A 156 8.75 -3.05 19.71
C ASP A 156 9.80 -4.06 20.21
N LYS A 157 10.14 -5.08 19.41
CA LYS A 157 11.26 -6.00 19.71
C LYS A 157 12.59 -5.26 19.86
N HIS A 158 12.90 -4.31 18.98
CA HIS A 158 14.14 -3.53 19.07
C HIS A 158 14.10 -2.59 20.28
N VAL A 159 12.99 -1.89 20.50
CA VAL A 159 12.81 -1.01 21.67
C VAL A 159 13.01 -1.78 22.97
N LYS A 160 12.44 -2.98 23.10
CA LYS A 160 12.62 -3.84 24.28
C LYS A 160 14.06 -4.33 24.43
N LYS A 161 14.69 -4.77 23.34
CA LYS A 161 16.08 -5.26 23.34
C LYS A 161 17.09 -4.18 23.74
N HIS A 162 16.81 -2.92 23.38
CA HIS A 162 17.67 -1.77 23.65
C HIS A 162 17.16 -0.88 24.80
N GLU A 163 16.33 -1.43 25.69
CA GLU A 163 15.90 -0.74 26.92
C GLU A 163 15.31 0.66 26.68
N LYS A 164 14.62 0.84 25.56
CA LYS A 164 14.03 2.11 25.10
C LYS A 164 15.03 3.23 24.77
N ASP A 165 16.29 2.90 24.51
CA ASP A 165 17.26 3.87 24.00
C ASP A 165 17.02 4.15 22.51
N CYS A 166 16.25 5.20 22.24
CA CYS A 166 15.93 5.63 20.88
C CYS A 166 17.13 6.25 20.15
N SER A 167 18.15 6.71 20.89
CA SER A 167 19.30 7.43 20.34
C SER A 167 20.21 6.56 19.47
N LEU A 168 20.13 5.23 19.63
CA LEU A 168 20.86 4.25 18.85
C LEU A 168 20.45 4.20 17.37
N CYS A 169 19.27 4.73 17.03
CA CYS A 169 18.69 4.61 15.68
C CYS A 169 18.15 5.93 15.14
N HIS A 170 17.51 6.74 15.99
CA HIS A 170 16.89 7.98 15.57
C HIS A 170 17.85 9.16 15.67
N HIS A 171 17.81 10.01 14.65
CA HIS A 171 18.53 11.26 14.62
C HIS A 171 17.74 12.31 13.85
N ILE A 172 18.10 13.56 14.07
CA ILE A 172 17.76 14.69 13.22
C ILE A 172 19.04 15.25 12.59
N TYR A 173 18.89 16.05 11.55
CA TYR A 173 20.01 16.73 10.91
C TYR A 173 19.86 18.23 11.12
N ASP A 174 20.78 18.82 11.87
CA ASP A 174 20.89 20.27 12.03
C ASP A 174 21.51 20.87 10.77
N ILE A 175 20.72 21.64 10.03
CA ILE A 175 21.13 22.30 8.79
C ILE A 175 21.99 23.54 9.03
N GLU A 176 21.93 24.13 10.23
CA GLU A 176 22.68 25.33 10.60
C GLU A 176 24.07 24.98 11.18
N GLU A 177 24.27 23.73 11.60
CA GLU A 177 25.57 23.24 12.04
C GLU A 177 26.60 23.22 10.89
N LYS A 178 27.68 23.99 11.07
CA LYS A 178 28.76 24.14 10.08
C LYS A 178 29.63 22.89 10.01
N ASN A 179 29.86 22.24 11.14
CA ASN A 179 30.57 20.98 11.21
C ASN A 179 29.64 19.82 10.89
N LYS A 180 29.66 19.36 9.64
CA LYS A 180 28.86 18.22 9.15
C LYS A 180 29.02 16.92 9.92
N GLU A 181 30.06 16.79 10.75
CA GLU A 181 30.26 15.62 11.63
C GLU A 181 29.44 15.69 12.92
N LEU A 182 29.06 16.90 13.35
CA LEU A 182 28.23 17.16 14.53
C LEU A 182 26.76 17.44 14.17
N ALA A 183 26.47 17.60 12.87
CA ALA A 183 25.12 17.92 12.39
C ALA A 183 24.08 16.82 12.63
N LEU A 184 24.49 15.58 12.89
CA LEU A 184 23.57 14.51 13.27
C LEU A 184 23.45 14.44 14.79
N VAL A 185 22.26 14.76 15.30
CA VAL A 185 21.98 14.78 16.74
C VAL A 185 20.72 13.98 17.06
N TYR A 186 20.66 13.43 18.27
CA TYR A 186 19.44 12.83 18.79
C TYR A 186 18.70 13.89 19.62
N GLU A 187 17.42 14.09 19.31
CA GLU A 187 16.50 14.89 20.11
C GLU A 187 15.33 14.00 20.54
N LYS A 188 15.13 13.90 21.86
CA LYS A 188 14.07 13.06 22.42
C LYS A 188 12.71 13.59 22.03
N GLY A 189 11.81 12.70 21.61
CA GLY A 189 10.47 13.08 21.17
C GLY A 189 10.43 13.58 19.73
N THR A 190 11.53 13.51 18.97
CA THR A 190 11.56 13.79 17.52
C THR A 190 11.71 12.53 16.67
N GLU A 191 11.62 11.35 17.28
CA GLU A 191 11.75 10.06 16.60
C GLU A 191 10.72 9.96 15.49
N GLN A 192 11.18 9.61 14.29
CA GLN A 192 10.33 9.53 13.12
C GLN A 192 10.89 8.53 12.10
N SER A 193 10.06 8.17 11.14
CA SER A 193 10.41 7.15 10.15
C SER A 193 11.53 7.58 9.20
N CYS A 194 12.50 6.71 8.94
CA CYS A 194 13.61 6.93 7.99
C CYS A 194 13.12 7.39 6.60
N TYR A 195 11.96 6.90 6.16
CA TYR A 195 11.33 7.29 4.89
C TYR A 195 11.19 8.81 4.70
N TYR A 196 11.02 9.61 5.75
CA TYR A 196 10.87 11.06 5.60
C TYR A 196 12.11 11.71 4.99
N CYS A 197 13.31 11.27 5.36
CA CYS A 197 14.58 11.84 4.91
C CYS A 197 15.29 10.99 3.84
N HIS A 198 15.06 9.68 3.80
CA HIS A 198 15.82 8.74 2.97
C HIS A 198 15.04 8.20 1.75
N ASP A 199 13.73 8.43 1.66
CA ASP A 199 12.95 8.09 0.45
C ASP A 199 13.06 9.20 -0.61
N PHE A 200 14.00 9.00 -1.54
CA PHE A 200 14.28 9.95 -2.61
C PHE A 200 13.24 9.93 -3.75
N THR A 201 12.28 9.02 -3.72
CA THR A 201 11.20 8.96 -4.72
C THR A 201 10.11 10.00 -4.47
N LYS A 202 10.03 10.51 -3.24
CA LYS A 202 9.04 11.51 -2.83
C LYS A 202 9.61 12.91 -2.97
N LYS A 203 8.78 13.83 -3.49
CA LYS A 203 9.02 15.27 -3.36
C LYS A 203 8.76 15.66 -1.91
N ARG A 204 9.64 16.49 -1.35
CA ARG A 204 9.58 16.96 0.04
C ARG A 204 9.34 18.46 0.09
N GLY A 205 8.78 18.92 1.20
CA GLY A 205 8.63 20.34 1.52
C GLY A 205 10.00 21.03 1.66
N ILE A 206 9.99 22.35 1.81
CA ILE A 206 11.19 23.19 1.77
C ILE A 206 12.25 22.74 2.77
N GLU A 207 11.86 22.54 4.04
CA GLU A 207 12.75 22.15 5.12
C GLU A 207 13.42 20.79 4.84
N LEU A 208 12.62 19.74 4.66
CA LEU A 208 13.12 18.38 4.39
C LEU A 208 13.87 18.28 3.07
N SER A 209 13.57 19.11 2.07
CA SER A 209 14.30 19.10 0.79
C SER A 209 15.79 19.43 0.98
N LYS A 210 16.13 20.31 1.95
CA LYS A 210 17.52 20.64 2.30
C LYS A 210 18.24 19.42 2.90
N ILE A 211 17.57 18.72 3.82
CA ILE A 211 18.10 17.51 4.46
C ILE A 211 18.26 16.38 3.44
N VAL A 212 17.25 16.15 2.58
CA VAL A 212 17.29 15.14 1.51
C VAL A 212 18.43 15.43 0.53
N LYS A 213 18.76 16.69 0.26
CA LYS A 213 19.91 17.04 -0.59
C LYS A 213 21.22 16.53 0.02
N VAL A 214 21.43 16.73 1.32
CA VAL A 214 22.61 16.21 2.02
C VAL A 214 22.65 14.69 1.98
N ALA A 215 21.51 14.02 2.23
CA ALA A 215 21.41 12.57 2.14
C ALA A 215 21.75 12.05 0.72
N LYS A 216 21.30 12.75 -0.33
CA LYS A 216 21.64 12.43 -1.73
C LYS A 216 23.12 12.57 -2.03
N GLU A 217 23.76 13.65 -1.56
CA GLU A 217 25.20 13.86 -1.72
C GLU A 217 26.02 12.74 -1.07
N LYS A 218 25.54 12.19 0.05
CA LYS A 218 26.16 11.05 0.76
C LYS A 218 25.67 9.67 0.27
N ASN A 219 24.83 9.61 -0.76
CA ASN A 219 24.20 8.39 -1.27
C ASN A 219 23.44 7.57 -0.20
N LEU A 220 22.79 8.25 0.75
CA LEU A 220 22.03 7.68 1.85
C LEU A 220 20.53 7.60 1.50
N ASN A 221 20.19 6.81 0.48
CA ASN A 221 18.80 6.46 0.19
C ASN A 221 18.27 5.42 1.21
N MET A 222 16.99 5.04 1.12
CA MET A 222 16.40 4.04 2.01
C MET A 222 17.20 2.73 2.09
N GLU A 223 17.66 2.21 0.95
CA GLU A 223 18.42 0.96 0.87
C GLU A 223 19.75 1.09 1.61
N ASN A 224 20.57 2.07 1.23
CA ASN A 224 21.91 2.25 1.80
C ASN A 224 21.86 2.64 3.27
N SER A 225 20.90 3.47 3.68
CA SER A 225 20.79 3.92 5.06
C SER A 225 20.35 2.79 5.98
N CYS A 226 19.35 2.00 5.56
CA CYS A 226 18.90 0.85 6.33
C CYS A 226 19.93 -0.28 6.35
N HIS A 227 20.56 -0.61 5.20
CA HIS A 227 21.63 -1.62 5.18
C HIS A 227 22.80 -1.18 6.07
N LYS A 228 23.22 0.08 6.00
CA LYS A 228 24.29 0.60 6.86
C LYS A 228 23.92 0.52 8.34
N LEU A 229 22.77 1.02 8.76
CA LEU A 229 22.38 1.03 10.17
C LEU A 229 22.13 -0.38 10.71
N CYS A 230 21.24 -1.14 10.07
CA CYS A 230 20.74 -2.40 10.59
C CYS A 230 21.82 -3.48 10.55
N LEU A 231 22.54 -3.63 9.42
CA LEU A 231 23.52 -4.71 9.28
C LEU A 231 24.75 -4.46 10.14
N ASN A 232 25.24 -3.22 10.28
CA ASN A 232 26.38 -2.95 11.16
C ASN A 232 26.05 -3.28 12.62
N CYS A 233 24.89 -2.86 13.12
CA CYS A 233 24.44 -3.22 14.47
C CYS A 233 24.32 -4.74 14.64
N HIS A 234 23.71 -5.44 13.67
CA HIS A 234 23.59 -6.90 13.72
C HIS A 234 24.94 -7.62 13.68
N ILE A 235 25.89 -7.16 12.85
CA ILE A 235 27.25 -7.71 12.78
C ILE A 235 27.96 -7.50 14.11
N GLN A 236 27.94 -6.28 14.66
CA GLN A 236 28.58 -5.97 15.94
C GLN A 236 28.05 -6.84 17.08
N ASN A 237 26.73 -6.99 17.20
CA ASN A 237 26.12 -7.85 18.21
C ASN A 237 26.53 -9.33 18.03
N LYS A 238 26.54 -9.84 16.80
CA LYS A 238 26.98 -11.22 16.52
C LYS A 238 28.45 -11.45 16.85
N LEU A 239 29.32 -10.49 16.55
CA LEU A 239 30.74 -10.54 16.91
C LEU A 239 30.96 -10.55 18.42
N GLN A 240 30.04 -9.95 19.18
CA GLN A 240 30.02 -9.99 20.65
C GLN A 240 29.33 -11.25 21.21
N GLY A 241 28.88 -12.17 20.36
CA GLY A 241 28.14 -13.36 20.79
C GLY A 241 26.72 -13.08 21.30
N LEU A 242 26.18 -11.89 21.00
CA LEU A 242 24.83 -11.49 21.39
C LEU A 242 23.80 -11.90 20.33
N ASP A 243 22.57 -12.13 20.78
CA ASP A 243 21.42 -12.28 19.88
C ASP A 243 21.24 -11.03 19.03
N ALA A 244 21.16 -11.23 17.71
CA ALA A 244 21.02 -10.17 16.73
C ALA A 244 20.07 -10.58 15.61
N GLY A 245 19.58 -9.58 14.88
CA GLY A 245 18.79 -9.83 13.68
C GLY A 245 19.60 -10.45 12.53
N PRO A 246 18.92 -10.79 11.43
CA PRO A 246 19.52 -11.45 10.28
C PRO A 246 20.52 -10.57 9.53
N LEU A 247 21.46 -11.22 8.85
CA LEU A 247 22.42 -10.60 7.91
C LEU A 247 22.16 -10.99 6.44
N GLU A 248 21.28 -11.96 6.20
CA GLU A 248 21.00 -12.51 4.89
C GLU A 248 19.81 -11.80 4.24
N CYS A 249 19.90 -11.52 2.94
CA CYS A 249 18.89 -10.78 2.19
C CYS A 249 17.50 -11.43 2.32
N SER A 250 17.39 -12.74 2.12
CA SER A 250 16.13 -13.50 2.15
C SER A 250 15.50 -13.58 3.54
N LYS A 251 16.30 -13.43 4.60
CA LYS A 251 15.81 -13.42 5.99
C LYS A 251 15.25 -12.05 6.41
N CYS A 252 15.71 -10.96 5.80
CA CYS A 252 15.10 -9.63 5.95
C CYS A 252 13.93 -9.46 4.98
N HIS A 253 14.14 -9.73 3.70
CA HIS A 253 13.20 -9.47 2.60
C HIS A 253 12.28 -10.66 2.35
N THR A 254 11.51 -11.05 3.36
CA THR A 254 10.70 -12.28 3.35
C THR A 254 9.45 -12.17 2.48
N GLY A 255 8.96 -10.94 2.26
CA GLY A 255 7.66 -10.70 1.61
C GLY A 255 6.45 -11.16 2.45
N LYS A 256 6.68 -11.60 3.69
CA LYS A 256 5.68 -12.06 4.64
C LYS A 256 5.76 -11.17 5.87
N TYR A 257 4.87 -10.19 5.93
CA TYR A 257 4.81 -9.20 7.02
C TYR A 257 3.43 -9.20 7.65
N LYS A 258 3.34 -8.73 8.90
CA LYS A 258 2.09 -8.71 9.63
C LYS A 258 1.06 -7.80 8.94
N THR A 259 -0.18 -8.26 8.94
CA THR A 259 -1.35 -7.50 8.50
C THR A 259 -1.73 -6.46 9.57
N THR A 260 -2.54 -5.47 9.19
CA THR A 260 -3.07 -4.49 10.15
C THR A 260 -3.82 -5.17 11.30
N GLU A 261 -4.54 -6.26 11.02
CA GLU A 261 -5.30 -7.02 12.03
C GLU A 261 -4.37 -7.65 13.07
N GLU A 262 -3.31 -8.31 12.61
CA GLU A 262 -2.29 -8.93 13.48
C GLU A 262 -1.52 -7.91 14.31
N LEU A 263 -1.47 -6.65 13.85
CA LEU A 263 -0.80 -5.54 14.54
C LEU A 263 -1.71 -4.78 15.50
N LYS A 264 -3.02 -5.10 15.61
CA LYS A 264 -3.95 -4.33 16.47
C LYS A 264 -3.59 -4.37 17.95
N GLU A 265 -3.13 -5.52 18.41
CA GLU A 265 -2.77 -5.78 19.82
C GLU A 265 -1.29 -5.48 20.12
N VAL A 266 -0.51 -5.12 19.10
CA VAL A 266 0.90 -4.77 19.27
C VAL A 266 1.00 -3.34 19.79
N SER A 267 1.76 -3.16 20.87
CA SER A 267 2.09 -1.86 21.44
C SER A 267 2.63 -0.91 20.37
N ARG A 268 2.15 0.33 20.41
CA ARG A 268 2.60 1.36 19.47
C ARG A 268 3.77 2.14 20.06
N PRO A 269 4.63 2.74 19.22
CA PRO A 269 5.69 3.61 19.71
C PRO A 269 5.11 4.81 20.45
N GLU A 270 5.43 4.95 21.73
CA GLU A 270 5.03 6.09 22.55
C GLU A 270 5.94 7.29 22.25
N ARG A 271 5.35 8.40 21.81
CA ARG A 271 6.00 9.66 21.44
C ARG A 271 5.10 10.84 21.81
N ASP A 272 4.47 10.73 22.98
CA ASP A 272 3.50 11.70 23.52
C ASP A 272 2.33 12.01 22.56
N GLN A 273 1.98 11.05 21.70
CA GLN A 273 0.85 11.21 20.80
C GLN A 273 -0.46 11.25 21.61
N PRO A 274 -1.37 12.17 21.28
CA PRO A 274 -2.65 12.24 21.99
C PRO A 274 -3.55 11.06 21.59
N ASP A 275 -4.25 10.47 22.54
CA ASP A 275 -5.28 9.45 22.26
C ASP A 275 -6.44 9.99 21.40
N LYS A 276 -6.78 11.26 21.64
CA LYS A 276 -7.88 12.00 21.02
C LYS A 276 -7.43 13.42 20.72
N VAL A 277 -7.81 13.95 19.57
CA VAL A 277 -7.49 15.30 19.13
C VAL A 277 -8.77 16.04 18.82
N PHE A 278 -8.90 17.29 19.27
CA PHE A 278 -9.95 18.17 18.79
C PHE A 278 -9.38 19.05 17.67
N LEU A 279 -9.71 18.70 16.43
CA LEU A 279 -9.30 19.45 15.25
C LEU A 279 -10.20 20.67 15.12
N ASN A 280 -9.67 21.83 15.47
CA ASN A 280 -10.33 23.12 15.29
C ASN A 280 -9.47 23.99 14.37
N VAL A 281 -10.13 24.65 13.42
CA VAL A 281 -9.47 25.58 12.50
C VAL A 281 -9.90 26.98 12.88
N GLU A 282 -8.96 27.81 13.30
CA GLU A 282 -9.20 29.22 13.57
C GLU A 282 -9.76 29.89 12.32
N GLU A 283 -10.76 30.76 12.49
CA GLU A 283 -11.51 31.40 11.39
C GLU A 283 -12.26 30.43 10.45
N GLY A 284 -12.28 29.14 10.78
CA GLY A 284 -13.01 28.12 10.04
C GLY A 284 -14.52 28.29 10.16
N LYS A 285 -15.24 28.11 9.05
CA LYS A 285 -16.72 28.16 9.01
C LYS A 285 -17.40 26.90 9.54
N MET A 286 -16.65 25.81 9.67
CA MET A 286 -17.15 24.51 10.11
C MET A 286 -16.86 24.32 11.60
N LYS A 287 -17.74 23.59 12.29
CA LYS A 287 -17.51 23.21 13.69
C LYS A 287 -16.28 22.30 13.80
N GLY A 288 -15.59 22.34 14.95
CA GLY A 288 -14.46 21.46 15.21
C GLY A 288 -14.83 19.97 15.19
N VAL A 289 -13.82 19.13 15.00
CA VAL A 289 -13.93 17.67 14.79
C VAL A 289 -13.20 16.95 15.92
N ALA A 290 -13.91 16.08 16.66
CA ALA A 290 -13.26 15.14 17.58
C ALA A 290 -12.70 13.96 16.79
N PHE A 291 -11.38 13.81 16.82
CA PHE A 291 -10.63 12.77 16.13
C PHE A 291 -10.06 11.75 17.13
N LYS A 292 -10.39 10.47 16.97
CA LYS A 292 -9.90 9.38 17.82
C LYS A 292 -8.59 8.84 17.27
N HIS A 293 -7.48 9.47 17.62
CA HIS A 293 -6.15 9.15 17.08
C HIS A 293 -5.74 7.69 17.38
N ASN A 294 -5.89 7.22 18.62
CA ASN A 294 -5.50 5.86 19.00
C ASN A 294 -6.25 4.76 18.24
N PHE A 295 -7.51 5.00 17.86
CA PHE A 295 -8.26 4.09 17.00
C PHE A 295 -7.63 4.02 15.61
N HIS A 296 -7.28 5.16 15.02
CA HIS A 296 -6.65 5.20 13.70
C HIS A 296 -5.25 4.59 13.73
N GLU A 297 -4.50 4.83 14.80
CA GLU A 297 -3.17 4.26 15.02
C GLU A 297 -3.19 2.72 15.11
N LYS A 298 -4.19 2.15 15.79
CA LYS A 298 -4.38 0.68 15.85
C LYS A 298 -4.85 0.08 14.53
N ASN A 299 -5.58 0.85 13.72
CA ASN A 299 -6.15 0.39 12.44
C ASN A 299 -5.28 0.74 11.21
N ASN A 300 -4.01 1.11 11.42
CA ASN A 300 -3.07 1.37 10.34
C ASN A 300 -1.72 0.69 10.60
N LYS A 301 -1.00 0.38 9.51
CA LYS A 301 0.32 -0.28 9.57
C LYS A 301 1.46 0.65 9.97
N THR A 302 1.33 1.94 9.68
CA THR A 302 2.39 2.93 9.93
C THR A 302 1.77 4.29 10.23
N CYS A 303 2.50 5.16 10.93
CA CYS A 303 2.12 6.56 11.12
C CYS A 303 2.09 7.34 9.79
N ARG A 304 2.89 6.90 8.81
CA ARG A 304 3.09 7.55 7.50
C ARG A 304 1.86 7.58 6.60
N VAL A 305 0.85 6.76 6.89
CA VAL A 305 -0.43 6.76 6.16
C VAL A 305 -1.12 8.12 6.24
N CYS A 306 -0.95 8.84 7.35
CA CYS A 306 -1.48 10.20 7.54
C CYS A 306 -0.34 11.22 7.60
N HIS A 307 0.67 10.95 8.45
CA HIS A 307 1.84 11.80 8.60
C HIS A 307 2.81 11.56 7.44
N HIS A 308 2.50 12.07 6.26
CA HIS A 308 3.24 11.73 5.03
C HIS A 308 4.62 12.40 4.91
N GLU A 309 4.84 13.46 5.69
CA GLU A 309 6.06 14.29 5.66
C GLU A 309 6.78 14.32 7.01
N THR A 310 6.03 14.43 8.11
CA THR A 310 6.53 14.47 9.48
C THR A 310 5.41 14.11 10.46
N LEU A 311 5.76 13.71 11.69
CA LEU A 311 4.80 13.47 12.76
C LEU A 311 4.21 14.75 13.39
N LYS A 312 4.59 15.94 12.90
CA LYS A 312 3.98 17.23 13.30
C LYS A 312 2.50 17.33 12.89
N ALA A 313 1.80 18.34 13.41
CA ALA A 313 0.38 18.53 13.17
C ALA A 313 0.09 19.01 11.75
N CYS A 314 -1.06 18.62 11.17
CA CYS A 314 -1.42 19.02 9.81
C CYS A 314 -1.47 20.54 9.62
N ARG A 315 -1.94 21.27 10.65
CA ARG A 315 -2.07 22.74 10.63
C ARG A 315 -0.75 23.50 10.50
N ASP A 316 0.36 22.83 10.82
CA ASP A 316 1.68 23.46 10.77
C ASP A 316 2.01 23.80 9.31
N CYS A 317 1.61 22.94 8.36
CA CYS A 317 1.77 23.14 6.92
C CYS A 317 0.47 23.52 6.17
N HIS A 318 -0.68 23.05 6.65
CA HIS A 318 -1.99 23.22 5.97
C HIS A 318 -2.86 24.24 6.70
N SER A 319 -2.91 25.48 6.21
CA SER A 319 -3.80 26.53 6.71
C SER A 319 -5.10 26.62 5.89
N LEU A 320 -6.01 27.55 6.24
CA LEU A 320 -7.21 27.82 5.44
C LEU A 320 -6.89 28.30 4.02
N GLN A 321 -5.86 29.14 3.85
CA GLN A 321 -5.42 29.64 2.55
C GLN A 321 -4.37 28.73 1.89
N GLY A 322 -3.80 27.80 2.65
CA GLY A 322 -2.60 27.05 2.26
C GLY A 322 -1.33 27.84 2.58
N LYS A 323 -0.25 27.13 2.91
CA LYS A 323 1.09 27.71 3.11
C LYS A 323 2.09 27.07 2.15
N GLU A 324 3.22 27.73 1.93
CA GLU A 324 4.27 27.24 1.03
C GLU A 324 4.85 25.90 1.51
N GLU A 325 4.99 25.71 2.83
CA GLU A 325 5.50 24.48 3.46
C GLU A 325 4.61 23.27 3.14
N GLY A 326 3.31 23.50 3.00
CA GLY A 326 2.31 22.50 2.59
C GLY A 326 2.08 22.42 1.09
N GLY A 327 2.92 23.06 0.27
CA GLY A 327 2.75 23.14 -1.19
C GLY A 327 1.45 23.84 -1.60
N PHE A 328 1.00 24.81 -0.80
CA PHE A 328 -0.27 25.53 -0.93
C PHE A 328 -1.52 24.65 -0.87
N VAL A 329 -1.40 23.40 -0.39
CA VAL A 329 -2.56 22.58 -0.08
C VAL A 329 -3.20 23.11 1.20
N ASN A 330 -4.43 23.61 1.08
CA ASN A 330 -5.20 24.10 2.22
C ASN A 330 -5.77 22.95 3.07
N ILE A 331 -6.24 23.29 4.27
CA ILE A 331 -6.79 22.35 5.26
C ILE A 331 -8.06 21.64 4.76
N LEU A 332 -8.86 22.28 3.90
CA LEU A 332 -10.05 21.67 3.30
C LEU A 332 -9.63 20.48 2.43
N THR A 333 -8.72 20.69 1.49
CA THR A 333 -8.22 19.63 0.59
C THR A 333 -7.42 18.58 1.36
N ALA A 334 -6.60 18.97 2.34
CA ALA A 334 -5.84 18.04 3.17
C ALA A 334 -6.75 17.01 3.89
N PHE A 335 -7.93 17.42 4.36
CA PHE A 335 -8.88 16.54 5.03
C PHE A 335 -9.94 15.90 4.13
N HIS A 336 -10.26 16.50 2.98
CA HIS A 336 -11.44 16.09 2.18
C HIS A 336 -11.12 15.66 0.74
N SER A 337 -9.86 15.68 0.30
CA SER A 337 -9.51 15.24 -1.05
C SER A 337 -9.88 13.78 -1.30
N LEU A 338 -10.81 13.54 -2.22
CA LEU A 338 -11.33 12.20 -2.56
C LEU A 338 -10.34 11.31 -3.31
N ASN A 339 -9.20 11.87 -3.71
CA ASN A 339 -8.16 11.21 -4.49
C ASN A 339 -6.87 11.02 -3.68
N SER A 340 -6.88 11.39 -2.39
CA SER A 340 -5.74 11.26 -1.49
C SER A 340 -6.06 10.26 -0.38
N GLU A 341 -5.27 9.19 -0.29
CA GLU A 341 -5.39 8.19 0.80
C GLU A 341 -4.99 8.76 2.17
N ILE A 342 -4.39 9.95 2.21
CA ILE A 342 -3.99 10.67 3.44
C ILE A 342 -5.19 11.43 4.04
N SER A 343 -6.15 11.82 3.20
CA SER A 343 -7.30 12.61 3.64
C SER A 343 -8.36 11.73 4.33
N CYS A 344 -9.16 12.32 5.20
CA CYS A 344 -10.25 11.61 5.89
C CYS A 344 -11.23 11.02 4.88
N GLN A 345 -11.71 11.83 3.92
CA GLN A 345 -12.69 11.35 2.93
C GLN A 345 -12.08 10.36 1.93
N GLY A 346 -10.83 10.56 1.50
CA GLY A 346 -10.19 9.71 0.51
C GLY A 346 -9.84 8.33 1.07
N CYS A 347 -9.28 8.27 2.27
CA CYS A 347 -9.05 7.01 2.98
C CYS A 347 -10.37 6.25 3.21
N HIS A 348 -11.39 6.92 3.74
CA HIS A 348 -12.69 6.28 3.99
C HIS A 348 -13.35 5.79 2.69
N LYS A 349 -13.26 6.56 1.60
CA LYS A 349 -13.75 6.14 0.27
C LYS A 349 -13.06 4.87 -0.20
N GLN A 350 -11.74 4.75 -0.04
CA GLN A 350 -11.02 3.52 -0.38
C GLN A 350 -11.52 2.33 0.45
N MET A 351 -11.81 2.55 1.73
CA MET A 351 -12.37 1.52 2.61
C MET A 351 -13.76 1.06 2.16
N THR A 352 -14.58 1.93 1.55
CA THR A 352 -15.88 1.54 0.98
C THR A 352 -15.79 0.69 -0.29
N SER A 353 -14.61 0.64 -0.94
CA SER A 353 -14.36 -0.19 -2.12
C SER A 353 -14.08 -1.66 -1.77
N LYS A 354 -13.94 -2.00 -0.49
CA LYS A 354 -13.80 -3.40 -0.04
C LYS A 354 -15.04 -4.21 -0.41
N LYS A 355 -14.85 -5.50 -0.70
CA LYS A 355 -15.91 -6.40 -1.17
C LYS A 355 -17.15 -6.39 -0.27
N GLU A 356 -16.93 -6.29 1.05
CA GLU A 356 -18.02 -6.29 2.03
C GLU A 356 -18.88 -5.01 1.97
N CYS A 357 -18.36 -3.92 1.42
CA CYS A 357 -19.00 -2.59 1.37
C CYS A 357 -19.44 -2.20 -0.05
N SER A 358 -18.69 -2.66 -1.05
CA SER A 358 -18.85 -2.27 -2.46
C SER A 358 -20.18 -2.70 -3.08
N GLY A 359 -20.88 -3.67 -2.47
CA GLY A 359 -22.23 -4.06 -2.88
C GLY A 359 -23.20 -2.89 -2.91
N CYS A 360 -23.21 -2.05 -1.88
CA CYS A 360 -24.02 -0.83 -1.83
C CYS A 360 -23.27 0.39 -2.37
N HIS A 361 -22.01 0.58 -1.94
CA HIS A 361 -21.24 1.79 -2.25
C HIS A 361 -20.91 1.97 -3.72
N TYR A 362 -21.03 0.93 -4.55
CA TYR A 362 -20.92 1.04 -6.00
C TYR A 362 -22.08 1.81 -6.65
N PHE A 363 -23.29 1.71 -6.10
CA PHE A 363 -24.49 2.35 -6.66
C PHE A 363 -24.79 3.71 -6.04
N ILE A 364 -24.20 3.99 -4.89
CA ILE A 364 -24.25 5.30 -4.27
C ILE A 364 -23.39 6.23 -5.14
N ALA A 365 -24.00 7.27 -5.68
CA ALA A 365 -23.28 8.24 -6.51
C ALA A 365 -22.07 8.77 -5.72
N PRO A 366 -20.86 8.74 -6.30
CA PRO A 366 -19.69 9.26 -5.61
C PRO A 366 -19.92 10.74 -5.31
N ILE A 367 -19.50 11.17 -4.12
CA ILE A 367 -19.39 12.59 -3.82
C ILE A 367 -18.51 13.19 -4.92
N LYS A 368 -19.04 14.18 -5.66
CA LYS A 368 -18.35 14.77 -6.81
C LYS A 368 -17.43 15.93 -6.44
N THR A 369 -17.54 16.43 -5.21
CA THR A 369 -16.89 17.64 -4.71
C THR A 369 -16.36 17.39 -3.31
N GLU A 370 -15.32 18.11 -2.87
CA GLU A 370 -14.82 18.00 -1.48
C GLU A 370 -15.86 18.44 -0.43
N VAL A 371 -16.93 19.11 -0.88
CA VAL A 371 -18.08 19.53 -0.08
C VAL A 371 -19.22 18.52 -0.24
N GLY A 372 -19.64 17.91 0.88
CA GLY A 372 -20.75 16.96 0.96
C GLY A 372 -22.09 17.61 1.34
N SER A 373 -23.11 16.78 1.62
CA SER A 373 -24.39 17.25 2.18
C SER A 373 -24.24 17.63 3.67
N ARG A 374 -25.11 18.52 4.16
CA ARG A 374 -25.10 18.98 5.57
C ARG A 374 -25.11 17.82 6.58
N GLU A 375 -25.84 16.76 6.28
CA GLU A 375 -25.92 15.55 7.10
C GLU A 375 -24.57 14.84 7.23
N ILE A 376 -23.86 14.66 6.12
CA ILE A 376 -22.54 14.00 6.09
C ILE A 376 -21.50 14.89 6.79
N CYS A 377 -21.53 16.20 6.55
CA CYS A 377 -20.65 17.16 7.23
C CYS A 377 -20.76 17.06 8.75
N ASN A 378 -21.99 16.94 9.27
CA ASN A 378 -22.25 16.85 10.71
C ASN A 378 -21.80 15.53 11.34
N ARG A 379 -21.40 14.51 10.56
CA ARG A 379 -20.75 13.31 11.13
C ARG A 379 -19.37 13.62 11.67
N CYS A 380 -18.62 14.54 11.08
CA CYS A 380 -17.33 14.95 11.64
C CYS A 380 -17.43 16.29 12.38
N HIS A 381 -18.09 17.29 11.77
CA HIS A 381 -18.18 18.66 12.29
C HIS A 381 -19.28 18.80 13.34
N THR A 382 -19.10 18.14 14.48
CA THR A 382 -20.07 18.15 15.59
C THR A 382 -19.88 19.36 16.51
N GLY A 383 -18.64 19.87 16.60
CA GLY A 383 -18.23 20.88 17.58
C GLY A 383 -18.05 20.34 18.99
N LYS A 384 -18.29 19.05 19.21
CA LYS A 384 -18.07 18.39 20.51
C LYS A 384 -16.63 17.88 20.57
N LYS A 385 -15.99 18.02 21.73
CA LYS A 385 -14.64 17.48 21.98
C LYS A 385 -14.65 15.98 22.23
N GLU A 386 -15.76 15.46 22.73
CA GLU A 386 -15.93 14.03 22.96
C GLU A 386 -16.21 13.30 21.64
N VAL A 387 -15.56 12.14 21.50
CA VAL A 387 -15.81 11.22 20.38
C VAL A 387 -17.10 10.46 20.67
N GLU A 388 -18.02 10.45 19.71
CA GLU A 388 -19.26 9.66 19.80
C GLU A 388 -18.95 8.16 19.91
N GLU A 389 -19.56 7.49 20.88
CA GLU A 389 -19.48 6.04 20.98
C GLU A 389 -20.31 5.37 19.89
N VAL A 390 -19.63 4.52 19.12
CA VAL A 390 -20.26 3.76 18.03
C VAL A 390 -21.02 2.58 18.62
N LYS A 391 -22.34 2.56 18.44
CA LYS A 391 -23.20 1.44 18.85
C LYS A 391 -23.76 0.72 17.62
N PRO A 392 -23.68 -0.62 17.54
CA PRO A 392 -24.35 -1.39 16.51
C PRO A 392 -25.85 -1.10 16.51
N PHE A 393 -26.45 -0.99 15.33
CA PHE A 393 -27.91 -0.84 15.22
C PHE A 393 -28.57 -2.20 15.02
N MET A 394 -29.74 -2.37 15.65
CA MET A 394 -30.57 -3.57 15.62
C MET A 394 -31.56 -3.51 14.46
N LEU A 395 -31.72 -4.62 13.74
CA LEU A 395 -32.78 -4.78 12.75
C LEU A 395 -34.07 -5.23 13.43
N SER A 396 -35.15 -4.46 13.28
CA SER A 396 -36.49 -4.85 13.76
C SER A 396 -37.22 -5.64 12.67
N SER A 397 -37.70 -6.83 13.00
CA SER A 397 -38.52 -7.69 12.13
C SER A 397 -39.81 -7.01 11.67
N ASP A 398 -40.37 -6.12 12.49
CA ASP A 398 -41.72 -5.58 12.28
C ASP A 398 -41.79 -4.52 11.17
N LYS A 399 -40.61 -4.01 10.76
CA LYS A 399 -40.46 -2.94 9.75
C LYS A 399 -39.93 -3.46 8.42
N VAL A 400 -39.45 -4.70 8.35
CA VAL A 400 -38.79 -5.27 7.17
C VAL A 400 -39.49 -6.58 6.80
N LYS A 401 -40.05 -6.65 5.59
CA LYS A 401 -40.70 -7.88 5.11
C LYS A 401 -39.71 -9.02 4.99
N GLU A 402 -40.16 -10.22 5.34
CA GLU A 402 -39.38 -11.46 5.23
C GLU A 402 -39.01 -11.75 3.77
N GLU A 403 -40.02 -11.73 2.87
CA GLU A 403 -39.88 -11.96 1.44
C GLU A 403 -40.54 -10.84 0.63
N VAL A 404 -39.95 -10.49 -0.52
CA VAL A 404 -40.51 -9.57 -1.50
C VAL A 404 -40.61 -10.28 -2.85
N ILE A 405 -41.80 -10.26 -3.46
CA ILE A 405 -42.07 -10.90 -4.75
C ILE A 405 -42.09 -9.85 -5.86
N ILE A 406 -41.22 -9.99 -6.86
CA ILE A 406 -41.20 -9.13 -8.06
C ILE A 406 -41.98 -9.82 -9.18
N LYS A 407 -43.24 -9.40 -9.38
CA LYS A 407 -44.14 -9.94 -10.43
C LYS A 407 -44.45 -8.98 -11.59
N HIS A 408 -44.13 -7.69 -11.46
CA HIS A 408 -44.60 -6.64 -12.39
C HIS A 408 -43.99 -6.69 -13.81
N ILE A 409 -42.95 -7.51 -14.01
CA ILE A 409 -42.25 -7.69 -15.29
C ILE A 409 -42.21 -9.17 -15.72
N GLU A 410 -43.06 -9.98 -15.10
CA GLU A 410 -43.16 -11.42 -15.34
C GLU A 410 -43.57 -11.69 -16.80
N LYS A 411 -42.74 -12.46 -17.52
CA LYS A 411 -42.96 -12.87 -18.92
C LYS A 411 -42.46 -14.29 -19.15
N GLU A 412 -41.18 -14.44 -19.48
CA GLU A 412 -40.52 -15.72 -19.78
C GLU A 412 -40.10 -16.51 -18.53
N PHE A 413 -40.03 -15.81 -17.39
CA PHE A 413 -39.67 -16.35 -16.09
C PHE A 413 -40.77 -16.09 -15.07
N GLU A 414 -40.87 -16.97 -14.07
CA GLU A 414 -41.69 -16.83 -12.88
C GLU A 414 -41.26 -15.60 -12.04
N PRO A 415 -42.12 -15.08 -11.15
CA PRO A 415 -41.75 -13.98 -10.25
C PRO A 415 -40.50 -14.30 -9.41
N ALA A 416 -39.57 -13.34 -9.36
CA ALA A 416 -38.40 -13.47 -8.49
C ALA A 416 -38.81 -13.30 -7.02
N LYS A 417 -38.41 -14.26 -6.18
CA LYS A 417 -38.63 -14.23 -4.73
C LYS A 417 -37.35 -13.76 -4.03
N ILE A 418 -37.41 -12.57 -3.44
CA ILE A 418 -36.26 -11.96 -2.77
C ILE A 418 -36.35 -12.26 -1.26
N PRO A 419 -35.36 -12.93 -0.66
CA PRO A 419 -35.28 -13.14 0.79
C PRO A 419 -34.84 -11.85 1.49
N HIS A 420 -35.72 -10.85 1.49
CA HIS A 420 -35.44 -9.46 1.80
C HIS A 420 -34.89 -9.27 3.22
N TYR A 421 -35.57 -9.79 4.25
CA TYR A 421 -35.08 -9.67 5.64
C TYR A 421 -33.71 -10.31 5.82
N LYS A 422 -33.50 -11.51 5.28
CA LYS A 422 -32.21 -12.23 5.35
C LYS A 422 -31.07 -11.43 4.71
N MET A 423 -31.33 -10.79 3.57
CA MET A 423 -30.34 -9.93 2.91
C MET A 423 -30.01 -8.70 3.77
N VAL A 424 -31.03 -7.98 4.24
CA VAL A 424 -30.84 -6.76 5.06
C VAL A 424 -30.13 -7.09 6.37
N LYS A 425 -30.48 -8.20 7.02
CA LYS A 425 -29.79 -8.69 8.23
C LYS A 425 -28.32 -8.95 7.96
N LYS A 426 -27.99 -9.68 6.89
CA LYS A 426 -26.59 -9.98 6.54
C LYS A 426 -25.78 -8.72 6.26
N LEU A 427 -26.34 -7.75 5.54
CA LEU A 427 -25.69 -6.46 5.26
C LEU A 427 -25.52 -5.62 6.53
N THR A 428 -26.50 -5.66 7.43
CA THR A 428 -26.44 -5.01 8.75
C THR A 428 -25.32 -5.60 9.60
N ASP A 429 -25.21 -6.94 9.65
CA ASP A 429 -24.14 -7.63 10.38
C ASP A 429 -22.75 -7.28 9.83
N ILE A 430 -22.63 -7.14 8.51
CA ILE A 430 -21.40 -6.69 7.85
C ILE A 430 -21.06 -5.25 8.26
N SER A 431 -22.03 -4.34 8.18
CA SER A 431 -21.85 -2.94 8.59
C SER A 431 -21.44 -2.83 10.06
N ASN A 432 -22.10 -3.56 10.96
CA ASN A 432 -21.85 -3.54 12.40
C ASN A 432 -20.46 -4.06 12.81
N LYS A 433 -19.79 -4.84 11.95
CA LYS A 433 -18.39 -5.27 12.15
C LYS A 433 -17.37 -4.17 11.89
N SER A 434 -17.77 -3.09 11.23
CA SER A 434 -16.90 -1.95 10.93
C SER A 434 -17.32 -0.75 11.77
N SER A 435 -16.42 -0.28 12.65
CA SER A 435 -16.67 0.93 13.44
C SER A 435 -16.86 2.15 12.55
N MET A 436 -16.16 2.23 11.41
CA MET A 436 -16.35 3.29 10.41
C MET A 436 -17.75 3.22 9.80
N ALA A 437 -18.19 2.06 9.33
CA ALA A 437 -19.51 1.91 8.71
C ALA A 437 -20.62 2.23 9.73
N THR A 438 -20.53 1.69 10.94
CA THR A 438 -21.50 1.93 12.01
C THR A 438 -21.57 3.41 12.39
N TYR A 439 -20.42 4.10 12.43
CA TYR A 439 -20.38 5.54 12.66
C TYR A 439 -21.08 6.34 11.56
N PHE A 440 -20.84 6.04 10.29
CA PHE A 440 -21.41 6.82 9.18
C PHE A 440 -22.86 6.44 8.83
N HIS A 441 -23.27 5.19 9.06
CA HIS A 441 -24.61 4.73 8.70
C HIS A 441 -25.69 5.22 9.68
N LYS A 442 -25.35 5.57 10.93
CA LYS A 442 -26.25 6.14 11.98
C LYS A 442 -27.43 5.27 12.40
N ASP A 443 -28.18 4.73 11.44
CA ASP A 443 -29.36 3.88 11.62
C ASP A 443 -29.62 3.03 10.36
N ILE A 444 -30.64 2.19 10.44
CA ILE A 444 -31.01 1.28 9.37
C ILE A 444 -31.52 2.00 8.11
N GLN A 445 -32.02 3.24 8.20
CA GLN A 445 -32.56 3.96 7.05
C GLN A 445 -31.46 4.32 6.07
N THR A 446 -30.26 4.65 6.55
CA THR A 446 -29.10 4.86 5.67
C THR A 446 -28.72 3.59 4.92
N MET A 447 -28.82 2.43 5.56
CA MET A 447 -28.59 1.14 4.89
C MET A 447 -29.65 0.87 3.82
N CYS A 448 -30.93 1.13 4.12
CA CYS A 448 -32.02 0.97 3.15
C CYS A 448 -31.79 1.80 1.89
N LYS A 449 -31.27 3.03 2.02
CA LYS A 449 -30.92 3.92 0.89
C LYS A 449 -29.88 3.33 -0.08
N GLY A 450 -29.15 2.28 0.31
CA GLY A 450 -28.24 1.54 -0.56
C GLY A 450 -28.95 0.87 -1.75
N CYS A 451 -30.19 0.40 -1.55
CA CYS A 451 -31.04 -0.14 -2.62
C CYS A 451 -32.21 0.81 -2.94
N HIS A 452 -32.85 1.33 -1.90
CA HIS A 452 -33.95 2.30 -1.96
C HIS A 452 -33.40 3.72 -2.14
N HIS A 453 -32.64 3.92 -3.22
CA HIS A 453 -31.99 5.18 -3.48
C HIS A 453 -32.98 6.24 -3.98
N LYS A 454 -32.74 7.50 -3.60
CA LYS A 454 -33.55 8.68 -4.01
C LYS A 454 -35.02 8.66 -3.55
N SER A 455 -35.42 7.73 -2.68
CA SER A 455 -36.71 7.79 -1.99
C SER A 455 -36.64 8.74 -0.80
N LYS A 456 -37.81 9.28 -0.41
CA LYS A 456 -37.95 10.07 0.81
C LYS A 456 -38.15 9.14 2.01
N GLU A 457 -37.70 9.56 3.19
CA GLU A 457 -37.74 8.74 4.42
C GLU A 457 -39.17 8.41 4.87
N ASP A 458 -40.11 9.35 4.70
CA ASP A 458 -41.53 9.16 4.98
C ASP A 458 -42.16 8.10 4.07
N ALA A 459 -41.70 7.99 2.82
CA ALA A 459 -42.15 6.98 1.87
C ALA A 459 -41.63 5.58 2.24
N GLU A 460 -40.38 5.46 2.72
CA GLU A 460 -39.81 4.19 3.19
C GLU A 460 -40.40 3.75 4.55
N ALA A 461 -40.81 4.71 5.39
CA ALA A 461 -41.44 4.43 6.67
C ALA A 461 -42.87 3.88 6.56
N GLN A 462 -43.50 3.93 5.37
CA GLN A 462 -44.83 3.37 5.16
C GLN A 462 -44.79 1.84 5.24
N LYS A 463 -45.32 1.30 6.35
CA LYS A 463 -45.43 -0.15 6.59
C LYS A 463 -46.04 -0.83 5.37
N ASN A 464 -45.27 -1.71 4.74
CA ASN A 464 -45.63 -2.52 3.59
C ASN A 464 -45.81 -1.82 2.23
N LYS A 465 -45.53 -0.52 2.11
CA LYS A 465 -45.64 0.24 0.85
C LYS A 465 -44.44 1.18 0.58
N PRO A 466 -43.18 0.68 0.62
CA PRO A 466 -42.07 1.49 0.12
C PRO A 466 -42.29 1.83 -1.36
N PRO A 467 -41.79 2.98 -1.86
CA PRO A 467 -41.90 3.34 -3.26
C PRO A 467 -41.28 2.22 -4.12
N LEU A 468 -42.08 1.68 -5.03
CA LEU A 468 -41.63 0.64 -5.93
C LEU A 468 -40.58 1.20 -6.89
N CYS A 469 -39.61 0.37 -7.29
CA CYS A 469 -38.68 0.71 -8.37
C CYS A 469 -39.42 1.22 -9.60
N ALA A 470 -40.60 0.65 -9.88
CA ALA A 470 -41.50 1.02 -10.98
C ALA A 470 -41.99 2.48 -10.94
N GLY A 471 -42.01 3.13 -9.76
CA GLY A 471 -42.40 4.53 -9.61
C GLY A 471 -41.43 5.50 -10.30
N CYS A 472 -40.18 5.07 -10.51
CA CYS A 472 -39.19 5.84 -11.26
C CYS A 472 -38.73 5.09 -12.53
N HIS A 473 -38.55 3.78 -12.47
CA HIS A 473 -38.06 2.94 -13.56
C HIS A 473 -39.23 2.35 -14.35
N SER A 474 -39.48 2.87 -15.54
CA SER A 474 -40.55 2.39 -16.43
C SER A 474 -40.28 0.97 -16.93
N ILE A 475 -41.35 0.22 -17.20
CA ILE A 475 -41.26 -1.11 -17.83
C ILE A 475 -40.73 -0.98 -19.26
N SER A 476 -41.21 0.02 -20.00
CA SER A 476 -40.76 0.38 -21.34
C SER A 476 -39.62 1.41 -21.31
N PHE A 477 -38.95 1.60 -22.44
CA PHE A 477 -37.95 2.64 -22.60
C PHE A 477 -38.59 4.03 -22.50
N ASP A 478 -37.98 4.92 -21.71
CA ASP A 478 -38.38 6.32 -21.57
C ASP A 478 -37.33 7.22 -22.24
N SER A 479 -37.68 7.75 -23.41
CA SER A 479 -36.80 8.63 -24.20
C SER A 479 -36.49 9.96 -23.50
N LYS A 480 -37.30 10.36 -22.50
CA LYS A 480 -37.08 11.58 -21.72
C LYS A 480 -36.15 11.36 -20.52
N ALA A 481 -35.82 10.11 -20.20
CA ALA A 481 -35.00 9.74 -19.05
C ALA A 481 -33.82 8.81 -19.43
N LEU A 482 -33.02 9.22 -20.42
CA LEU A 482 -31.89 8.43 -20.97
C LEU A 482 -30.90 7.89 -19.92
N GLY A 483 -30.71 8.60 -18.80
CA GLY A 483 -29.84 8.19 -17.69
C GLY A 483 -30.48 7.20 -16.70
N ARG A 484 -31.73 6.79 -16.91
CA ARG A 484 -32.48 5.90 -16.03
C ARG A 484 -32.72 4.55 -16.73
N PRO A 485 -32.21 3.43 -16.20
CA PRO A 485 -32.47 2.13 -16.81
C PRO A 485 -33.96 1.76 -16.71
N ARG A 486 -34.47 1.01 -17.68
CA ARG A 486 -35.79 0.37 -17.58
C ARG A 486 -35.84 -0.60 -16.39
N LEU A 487 -37.04 -0.93 -15.91
CA LEU A 487 -37.27 -1.69 -14.69
C LEU A 487 -36.49 -3.03 -14.64
N GLN A 488 -36.50 -3.80 -15.73
CA GLN A 488 -35.73 -5.04 -15.83
C GLN A 488 -34.23 -4.80 -15.65
N SER A 489 -33.69 -3.80 -16.35
CA SER A 489 -32.26 -3.45 -16.28
C SER A 489 -31.89 -2.89 -14.90
N ALA A 490 -32.80 -2.16 -14.24
CA ALA A 490 -32.59 -1.68 -12.88
C ALA A 490 -32.43 -2.85 -11.89
N TYR A 491 -33.33 -3.85 -11.93
CA TYR A 491 -33.21 -5.05 -11.11
C TYR A 491 -31.95 -5.85 -11.42
N HIS A 492 -31.69 -6.16 -12.70
CA HIS A 492 -30.51 -6.93 -13.09
C HIS A 492 -29.22 -6.23 -12.68
N SER A 493 -29.11 -4.92 -12.93
CA SER A 493 -27.91 -4.16 -12.58
C SER A 493 -27.69 -4.13 -11.07
N MET A 494 -28.73 -3.84 -10.28
CA MET A 494 -28.62 -3.78 -8.82
C MET A 494 -28.26 -5.15 -8.22
N CYS A 495 -29.02 -6.20 -8.55
CA CYS A 495 -28.83 -7.53 -7.96
C CYS A 495 -27.51 -8.17 -8.38
N ILE A 496 -27.25 -8.25 -9.70
CA ILE A 496 -26.08 -8.94 -10.23
C ILE A 496 -24.82 -8.20 -9.82
N LYS A 497 -24.77 -6.87 -9.95
CA LYS A 497 -23.55 -6.13 -9.66
C LYS A 497 -23.26 -6.05 -8.16
N CYS A 498 -24.28 -6.06 -7.30
CA CYS A 498 -24.07 -6.27 -5.86
C CYS A 498 -23.40 -7.62 -5.59
N HIS A 499 -23.89 -8.71 -6.17
CA HIS A 499 -23.30 -10.04 -5.99
C HIS A 499 -21.87 -10.13 -6.52
N GLU A 500 -21.59 -9.58 -7.71
CA GLU A 500 -20.25 -9.51 -8.27
C GLU A 500 -19.28 -8.72 -7.38
N ASN A 501 -19.69 -7.52 -6.95
CA ASN A 501 -18.84 -6.64 -6.14
C ASN A 501 -18.55 -7.23 -4.76
N MET A 502 -19.52 -7.96 -4.19
CA MET A 502 -19.35 -8.69 -2.93
C MET A 502 -18.65 -10.05 -3.11
N GLY A 503 -18.40 -10.48 -4.35
CA GLY A 503 -17.75 -11.76 -4.65
C GLY A 503 -18.58 -12.98 -4.26
N LEU A 504 -19.92 -12.90 -4.34
CA LEU A 504 -20.79 -14.02 -4.00
C LEU A 504 -20.76 -15.12 -5.08
N GLU A 505 -20.75 -16.37 -4.64
CA GLU A 505 -20.72 -17.53 -5.55
C GLU A 505 -22.08 -17.85 -6.17
N LYS A 506 -23.17 -17.46 -5.51
CA LYS A 506 -24.54 -17.63 -5.98
C LYS A 506 -25.34 -16.37 -5.73
N PRO A 507 -26.35 -16.10 -6.58
CA PRO A 507 -26.68 -16.74 -7.86
C PRO A 507 -25.73 -16.34 -9.01
N ARG A 508 -25.41 -17.30 -9.90
CA ARG A 508 -24.66 -17.13 -11.16
C ARG A 508 -25.48 -17.50 -12.41
N LYS A 509 -26.63 -18.14 -12.25
CA LYS A 509 -27.50 -18.59 -13.35
C LYS A 509 -28.88 -17.95 -13.25
N CYS A 510 -29.55 -17.76 -14.40
CA CYS A 510 -30.86 -17.07 -14.46
C CYS A 510 -31.92 -17.71 -13.55
N TYR A 511 -31.97 -19.04 -13.51
CA TYR A 511 -32.97 -19.79 -12.75
C TYR A 511 -32.77 -19.78 -11.24
N GLU A 512 -31.64 -19.30 -10.75
CA GLU A 512 -31.39 -19.20 -9.30
C GLU A 512 -32.06 -17.96 -8.67
N CYS A 513 -32.47 -16.99 -9.49
CA CYS A 513 -33.25 -15.82 -9.07
C CYS A 513 -34.75 -15.95 -9.43
N HIS A 514 -35.04 -16.52 -10.60
CA HIS A 514 -36.38 -16.67 -11.13
C HIS A 514 -36.45 -17.88 -12.09
N GLU A 515 -37.33 -18.84 -11.82
CA GLU A 515 -37.47 -20.05 -12.64
C GLU A 515 -38.02 -19.74 -14.04
N ARG A 516 -37.68 -20.54 -15.04
CA ARG A 516 -38.23 -20.35 -16.41
C ARG A 516 -39.66 -20.89 -16.45
N LYS A 517 -40.57 -20.14 -17.06
CA LYS A 517 -41.93 -20.63 -17.26
C LYS A 517 -41.94 -21.82 -18.21
N GLY A 518 -42.64 -22.89 -17.84
CA GLY A 518 -42.79 -24.09 -18.66
C GLY A 518 -41.64 -25.11 -18.58
N SER A 519 -40.66 -24.98 -17.68
CA SER A 519 -39.58 -25.97 -17.52
C SER A 519 -39.92 -27.15 -16.59
N LYS A 520 -41.18 -27.33 -16.17
CA LYS A 520 -41.64 -28.60 -15.60
C LYS A 520 -42.03 -29.56 -16.74
N GLY A 521 -41.02 -30.00 -17.49
CA GLY A 521 -41.23 -30.93 -18.61
C GLY A 521 -40.13 -30.87 -19.67
N ASN A 522 -38.86 -31.09 -19.27
CA ASN A 522 -37.91 -31.86 -20.08
C ASN A 522 -36.60 -32.00 -19.30
N VAL A 523 -36.42 -33.19 -18.73
CA VAL A 523 -35.09 -33.75 -18.47
C VAL A 523 -34.45 -33.97 -19.85
N TYR A 524 -33.18 -33.60 -20.01
CA TYR A 524 -32.35 -33.64 -21.23
C TYR A 524 -32.47 -32.45 -22.20
N ASN A 525 -31.61 -31.45 -21.98
CA ASN A 525 -30.52 -31.09 -22.91
C ASN A 525 -29.54 -30.10 -22.25
#